data_AF-A0A7R9DSL9-F1
#
_entry.id   AF-A0A7R9DSL9-F1
#
_cell.length_a   1.000
_cell.length_b   1.000
_cell.length_c   1.000
_cell.angle_alpha   90.00
_cell.angle_beta   90.00
_cell.angle_gamma   90.00
#
_symmetry.space_group_name_H-M   'P 1'
#
loop_
_entity.id
_entity.type
_entity.pdbx_description
1 polymer ?
#
loop_
_entity_poly.entity_id
_entity_poly.type
_entity_poly.pdbx_seq_one_letter_code
_entity_poly.pdbx_strand_id
1 'polypeptide(L)'
;MEEMYNELGENFEILLDKRHTSILVHLAEACCRLKVKQGCFQEHMMQALHCLSPPGDPKLFVSLLLSLQPEENILEDGIESFFVEQDGAQILINMFQFTRPMETAANFLQLAPEEMLILLNDSNGPSVLNAFLSSKYIEQACKASLVPALK
;
A
#
# COMPACT_ATOMS: atom_id res chain seq x y z
N MET A 1 -17.23 -1.63 14.97
CA MET A 1 -16.15 -1.76 13.96
C MET A 1 -16.34 -3.01 13.13
N GLU A 2 -16.63 -4.16 13.73
CA GLU A 2 -16.77 -5.40 12.97
C GLU A 2 -17.89 -5.38 11.93
N GLU A 3 -19.10 -4.93 12.29
CA GLU A 3 -20.22 -4.77 11.34
C GLU A 3 -19.89 -3.77 10.22
N MET A 4 -19.41 -2.57 10.60
CA MET A 4 -18.98 -1.52 9.65
C MET A 4 -17.89 -2.01 8.69
N TYR A 5 -16.93 -2.79 9.19
CA TYR A 5 -15.83 -3.32 8.37
C TYR A 5 -16.34 -4.39 7.40
N ASN A 6 -17.25 -5.26 7.84
CA ASN A 6 -17.82 -6.28 6.97
C ASN A 6 -18.67 -5.67 5.85
N GLU A 7 -19.45 -4.62 6.14
CA GLU A 7 -20.19 -3.88 5.11
C GLU A 7 -19.25 -3.15 4.13
N LEU A 8 -18.12 -2.62 4.59
CA LEU A 8 -17.17 -1.90 3.75
C LEU A 8 -16.25 -2.82 2.95
N GLY A 9 -15.83 -3.97 3.50
CA GLY A 9 -14.81 -4.85 2.91
C GLY A 9 -15.16 -5.33 1.51
N GLU A 10 -16.43 -5.65 1.27
CA GLU A 10 -16.94 -6.05 -0.06
C GLU A 10 -17.01 -4.89 -1.08
N ASN A 11 -16.83 -3.65 -0.62
CA ASN A 11 -17.03 -2.45 -1.41
C ASN A 11 -15.72 -1.66 -1.67
N PHE A 12 -14.54 -2.20 -1.35
CA PHE A 12 -13.26 -1.49 -1.55
C PHE A 12 -13.04 -1.10 -3.01
N GLU A 13 -13.36 -1.99 -3.95
CA GLU A 13 -13.27 -1.72 -5.39
C GLU A 13 -14.18 -0.56 -5.81
N ILE A 14 -15.43 -0.53 -5.30
CA ILE A 14 -16.37 0.57 -5.55
C ILE A 14 -15.85 1.88 -4.95
N LEU A 15 -15.23 1.84 -3.77
CA LEU A 15 -14.63 3.03 -3.15
C LEU A 15 -13.45 3.57 -3.96
N LEU A 16 -12.63 2.70 -4.55
CA LEU A 16 -11.55 3.08 -5.47
C LEU A 16 -12.11 3.69 -6.76
N ASP A 17 -13.09 3.03 -7.40
CA ASP A 17 -13.75 3.50 -8.63
C ASP A 17 -14.41 4.88 -8.45
N LYS A 18 -15.07 5.09 -7.29
CA LYS A 18 -15.72 6.37 -6.96
C LYS A 18 -14.76 7.42 -6.40
N ARG A 19 -13.45 7.14 -6.30
CA ARG A 19 -12.44 8.03 -5.70
C ARG A 19 -12.79 8.46 -4.28
N HIS A 20 -13.47 7.59 -3.52
CA HIS A 20 -13.78 7.78 -2.11
C HIS A 20 -12.66 7.18 -1.22
N THR A 21 -11.41 7.43 -1.60
CA THR A 21 -10.19 6.81 -1.05
C THR A 21 -9.90 7.24 0.39
N SER A 22 -10.36 8.42 0.80
CA SER A 22 -10.23 8.88 2.18
C SER A 22 -10.92 7.95 3.18
N ILE A 23 -11.99 7.23 2.79
CA ILE A 23 -12.63 6.23 3.64
C ILE A 23 -11.66 5.07 3.93
N LEU A 24 -10.91 4.63 2.92
CA LEU A 24 -9.90 3.58 3.04
C LEU A 24 -8.74 4.02 3.93
N VAL A 25 -8.34 5.30 3.86
CA VAL A 25 -7.34 5.88 4.77
C VAL A 25 -7.79 5.78 6.23
N HIS A 26 -8.99 6.27 6.55
CA HIS A 26 -9.51 6.24 7.92
C HIS A 26 -9.72 4.80 8.41
N LEU A 27 -10.08 3.88 7.50
CA LEU A 27 -10.22 2.47 7.83
C LEU A 27 -8.86 1.81 8.13
N ALA A 28 -7.82 2.08 7.33
CA ALA A 28 -6.46 1.63 7.58
C ALA A 28 -5.95 2.15 8.92
N GLU A 29 -6.16 3.43 9.21
CA GLU A 29 -5.80 4.05 10.49
C GLU A 29 -6.53 3.38 11.67
N ALA A 30 -7.83 3.10 11.52
CA ALA A 30 -8.61 2.45 12.55
C ALA A 30 -8.16 0.99 12.78
N CYS A 31 -7.84 0.25 11.72
CA CYS A 31 -7.24 -1.09 11.79
C CYS A 31 -5.87 -1.07 12.48
N CYS A 32 -5.06 -0.04 12.21
CA CYS A 32 -3.78 0.18 12.87
C CYS A 32 -3.96 0.43 14.38
N ARG A 33 -4.78 1.44 14.73
CA ARG A 33 -5.00 1.90 16.11
C ARG A 33 -5.62 0.82 16.99
N LEU A 34 -6.61 0.08 16.48
CA LEU A 34 -7.30 -0.96 17.25
C LEU A 34 -6.66 -2.34 17.13
N LYS A 35 -5.71 -2.53 16.21
CA LYS A 35 -5.01 -3.80 15.95
C LYS A 35 -5.97 -4.95 15.58
N VAL A 36 -6.98 -4.65 14.78
CA VAL A 36 -7.97 -5.61 14.30
C VAL A 36 -8.09 -5.53 12.78
N LYS A 37 -8.48 -6.64 12.14
CA LYS A 37 -8.75 -6.74 10.68
C LYS A 37 -7.61 -6.23 9.78
N GLN A 38 -6.38 -6.11 10.28
CA GLN A 38 -5.22 -5.64 9.53
C GLN A 38 -4.90 -6.52 8.32
N GLY A 39 -4.89 -7.86 8.52
CA GLY A 39 -4.72 -8.82 7.43
C GLY A 39 -5.87 -8.76 6.42
N CYS A 40 -7.12 -8.75 6.90
CA CYS A 40 -8.29 -8.58 6.04
C CYS A 40 -8.23 -7.27 5.23
N PHE A 41 -7.71 -6.19 5.81
CA PHE A 41 -7.60 -4.90 5.11
C PHE A 41 -6.60 -4.99 3.97
N GLN A 42 -5.44 -5.59 4.22
CA GLN A 42 -4.47 -5.86 3.17
C GLN A 42 -5.08 -6.74 2.08
N GLU A 43 -5.73 -7.86 2.45
CA GLU A 43 -6.36 -8.78 1.49
C GLU A 43 -7.42 -8.08 0.63
N HIS A 44 -8.35 -7.31 1.24
CA HIS A 44 -9.36 -6.57 0.50
C HIS A 44 -8.76 -5.49 -0.40
N MET A 45 -7.70 -4.81 0.02
CA MET A 45 -6.99 -3.85 -0.85
C MET A 45 -6.32 -4.56 -2.04
N MET A 46 -5.65 -5.69 -1.79
CA MET A 46 -5.03 -6.49 -2.85
C MET A 46 -6.07 -7.04 -3.84
N GLN A 47 -7.25 -7.44 -3.35
CA GLN A 47 -8.37 -7.84 -4.20
C GLN A 47 -8.89 -6.66 -5.04
N ALA A 48 -9.14 -5.51 -4.41
CA ALA A 48 -9.69 -4.32 -5.06
C ALA A 48 -8.73 -3.66 -6.06
N LEU A 49 -7.42 -3.90 -5.91
CA LEU A 49 -6.39 -3.47 -6.86
C LEU A 49 -6.03 -4.57 -7.89
N HIS A 50 -6.77 -5.69 -7.88
CA HIS A 50 -6.63 -6.83 -8.77
C HIS A 50 -5.30 -7.62 -8.65
N CYS A 51 -4.53 -7.45 -7.58
CA CYS A 51 -3.22 -8.10 -7.39
C CYS A 51 -3.29 -9.62 -7.19
N LEU A 52 -4.47 -10.17 -6.85
CA LEU A 52 -4.65 -11.58 -6.46
C LEU A 52 -5.31 -12.46 -7.53
N SER A 53 -5.84 -11.85 -8.59
CA SER A 53 -6.55 -12.55 -9.67
C SER A 53 -5.66 -12.61 -10.90
N PRO A 54 -5.44 -13.78 -11.53
CA PRO A 54 -4.65 -13.85 -12.76
C PRO A 54 -5.17 -12.86 -13.82
N PRO A 55 -4.30 -12.04 -14.45
CA PRO A 55 -2.84 -12.14 -14.53
C PRO A 55 -2.03 -11.52 -13.37
N GLY A 56 -2.68 -11.08 -12.31
CA GLY A 56 -2.11 -10.15 -11.35
C GLY A 56 -0.87 -10.63 -10.58
N ASP A 57 0.04 -9.69 -10.30
CA ASP A 57 1.27 -9.93 -9.53
C ASP A 57 1.19 -9.28 -8.13
N PRO A 58 1.10 -10.08 -7.05
CA PRO A 58 1.12 -9.58 -5.67
C PRO A 58 2.30 -8.67 -5.35
N LYS A 59 3.41 -8.76 -6.08
CA LYS A 59 4.59 -7.91 -5.88
C LYS A 59 4.32 -6.44 -6.25
N LEU A 60 3.43 -6.20 -7.21
CA LEU A 60 3.03 -4.86 -7.64
C LEU A 60 2.10 -4.17 -6.64
N PHE A 61 1.67 -4.86 -5.57
CA PHE A 61 0.72 -4.34 -4.61
C PHE A 61 1.09 -2.94 -4.09
N VAL A 62 2.36 -2.70 -3.77
CA VAL A 62 2.77 -1.38 -3.24
C VAL A 62 2.74 -0.31 -4.32
N SER A 63 3.13 -0.62 -5.56
CA SER A 63 2.99 0.32 -6.69
C SER A 63 1.53 0.71 -6.91
N LEU A 64 0.64 -0.28 -6.96
CA LEU A 64 -0.80 -0.11 -7.16
C LEU A 64 -1.48 0.61 -6.00
N LEU A 65 -1.02 0.34 -4.77
CA LEU A 65 -1.50 1.03 -3.58
C LEU A 65 -1.08 2.50 -3.59
N LEU A 66 0.14 2.81 -4.02
CA LEU A 66 0.64 4.18 -4.08
C LEU A 66 -0.09 5.00 -5.15
N SER A 67 -0.46 4.42 -6.29
CA SER A 67 -1.24 5.11 -7.33
C SER A 67 -2.76 5.02 -7.15
N LEU A 68 -3.25 4.13 -6.29
CA LEU A 68 -4.67 3.78 -6.13
C LEU A 68 -5.34 3.48 -7.49
N GLN A 69 -4.60 2.77 -8.35
CA GLN A 69 -5.09 2.28 -9.63
C GLN A 69 -5.03 0.75 -9.67
N PRO A 70 -6.06 0.09 -10.24
CA PRO A 70 -6.02 -1.33 -10.54
C PRO A 70 -4.87 -1.68 -11.50
N GLU A 71 -4.43 -2.93 -11.45
CA GLU A 71 -3.26 -3.43 -12.19
C GLU A 71 -3.34 -3.23 -13.71
N GLU A 72 -4.52 -3.39 -14.30
CA GLU A 72 -4.73 -3.17 -15.74
C GLU A 72 -4.27 -1.78 -16.21
N ASN A 73 -4.45 -0.74 -15.39
CA ASN A 73 -4.09 0.63 -15.76
C ASN A 73 -2.56 0.84 -15.78
N ILE A 74 -1.82 0.18 -14.88
CA ILE A 74 -0.35 0.25 -14.88
C ILE A 74 0.24 -0.60 -16.02
N LEU A 75 -0.36 -1.76 -16.31
CA LEU A 75 0.11 -2.64 -17.39
C LEU A 75 -0.12 -2.05 -18.78
N GLU A 76 -1.20 -1.29 -18.98
CA GLU A 76 -1.50 -0.63 -20.27
C GLU A 76 -0.63 0.60 -20.52
N ASP A 77 -0.40 1.43 -19.49
CA ASP A 77 0.28 2.73 -19.64
C ASP A 77 1.79 2.69 -19.26
N GLY A 78 2.26 1.61 -18.64
CA GLY A 78 3.66 1.44 -18.23
C GLY A 78 4.09 2.34 -17.06
N ILE A 79 5.41 2.47 -16.83
CA ILE A 79 5.97 3.29 -15.73
C ILE A 79 5.54 4.76 -15.80
N GLU A 80 5.19 5.28 -16.98
CA GLU A 80 4.76 6.67 -17.16
C GLU A 80 3.44 6.99 -16.46
N SER A 81 2.62 5.97 -16.12
CA SER A 81 1.41 6.14 -15.32
C SER A 81 1.64 6.01 -13.81
N PHE A 82 2.86 5.72 -13.34
CA PHE A 82 3.12 5.66 -11.92
C PHE A 82 3.20 7.07 -11.32
N PHE A 83 2.36 7.32 -10.33
CA PHE A 83 2.40 8.52 -9.49
C PHE A 83 1.96 8.17 -8.06
N VAL A 84 2.27 9.06 -7.12
CA VAL A 84 1.93 8.87 -5.71
C VAL A 84 0.65 9.64 -5.39
N GLU A 85 -0.43 8.91 -5.18
CA GLU A 85 -1.65 9.44 -4.58
C GLU A 85 -1.46 9.67 -3.08
N GLN A 86 -1.94 10.81 -2.59
CA GLN A 86 -1.81 11.19 -1.19
C GLN A 86 -2.45 10.14 -0.26
N ASP A 87 -3.65 9.68 -0.62
CA ASP A 87 -4.37 8.67 0.17
C ASP A 87 -3.67 7.31 0.11
N GLY A 88 -3.03 6.97 -1.01
CA GLY A 88 -2.27 5.73 -1.18
C GLY A 88 -1.03 5.71 -0.29
N ALA A 89 -0.27 6.80 -0.29
CA ALA A 89 0.85 7.00 0.63
C ALA A 89 0.40 6.94 2.09
N GLN A 90 -0.73 7.56 2.44
CA GLN A 90 -1.24 7.55 3.80
C GLN A 90 -1.71 6.16 4.26
N ILE A 91 -2.31 5.36 3.37
CA ILE A 91 -2.64 3.97 3.64
C ILE A 91 -1.36 3.16 3.88
N LEU A 92 -0.35 3.28 3.01
CA LEU A 92 0.93 2.56 3.15
C LEU A 92 1.63 2.89 4.47
N ILE A 93 1.65 4.17 4.87
CA ILE A 93 2.18 4.62 6.18
C ILE A 93 1.49 3.86 7.33
N ASN A 94 0.16 3.74 7.29
CA ASN A 94 -0.60 3.00 8.30
C ASN A 94 -0.28 1.49 8.26
N MET A 95 -0.15 0.91 7.07
CA MET A 95 0.16 -0.51 6.90
C MET A 95 1.54 -0.88 7.44
N PHE A 96 2.56 -0.02 7.32
CA PHE A 96 3.86 -0.28 7.97
C PHE A 96 3.78 -0.34 9.49
N GLN A 97 2.74 0.23 10.11
CA GLN A 97 2.50 0.18 11.55
C GLN A 97 1.58 -0.99 11.97
N PHE A 98 1.13 -1.83 11.03
CA PHE A 98 0.40 -3.05 11.34
C PHE A 98 1.28 -4.02 12.14
N THR A 99 0.65 -4.94 12.87
CA THR A 99 1.35 -5.90 13.73
C THR A 99 2.15 -6.95 12.94
N ARG A 100 1.83 -7.14 11.65
CA ARG A 100 2.49 -8.08 10.73
C ARG A 100 2.65 -7.46 9.33
N PRO A 101 3.51 -6.44 9.15
CA PRO A 101 3.62 -5.68 7.91
C PRO A 101 4.62 -6.31 6.92
N MET A 102 5.07 -7.55 7.14
CA MET A 102 6.25 -8.11 6.47
C MET A 102 6.07 -8.25 4.95
N GLU A 103 4.87 -8.62 4.50
CA GLU A 103 4.57 -8.72 3.07
C GLU A 103 4.55 -7.33 2.42
N THR A 104 3.86 -6.37 3.03
CA THR A 104 3.86 -4.97 2.57
C THR A 104 5.27 -4.39 2.52
N ALA A 105 6.09 -4.66 3.54
CA ALA A 105 7.48 -4.25 3.60
C ALA A 105 8.34 -4.90 2.50
N ALA A 106 8.13 -6.19 2.22
CA ALA A 106 8.83 -6.90 1.16
C ALA A 106 8.43 -6.39 -0.23
N ASN A 107 7.15 -6.09 -0.46
CA ASN A 107 6.69 -5.52 -1.72
C ASN A 107 7.20 -4.08 -1.91
N PHE A 108 7.29 -3.30 -0.83
CA PHE A 108 7.87 -1.96 -0.86
C PHE A 108 9.35 -1.98 -1.29
N LEU A 109 10.12 -2.96 -0.84
CA LEU A 109 11.52 -3.15 -1.27
C LEU A 109 11.66 -3.71 -2.68
N GLN A 110 10.56 -4.13 -3.31
CA GLN A 110 10.52 -4.64 -4.68
C GLN A 110 10.04 -3.58 -5.70
N LEU A 111 9.71 -2.37 -5.25
CA LEU A 111 9.45 -1.25 -6.15
C LEU A 111 10.60 -1.10 -7.15
N ALA A 112 10.26 -0.82 -8.41
CA ALA A 112 11.26 -0.54 -9.42
C ALA A 112 12.08 0.71 -9.02
N PRO A 113 13.37 0.79 -9.37
CA PRO A 113 14.20 1.95 -9.05
C PRO A 113 13.57 3.29 -9.48
N GLU A 114 12.88 3.30 -10.62
CA GLU A 114 12.18 4.46 -11.16
C GLU A 114 10.99 4.87 -10.27
N GLU A 115 10.16 3.92 -9.85
CA GLU A 115 9.02 4.15 -8.95
C GLU A 115 9.49 4.64 -7.58
N MET A 116 10.56 4.04 -7.06
CA MET A 116 11.19 4.45 -5.81
C MET A 116 11.71 5.89 -5.91
N LEU A 117 12.35 6.26 -7.01
CA LEU A 117 12.78 7.65 -7.24
C LEU A 117 11.59 8.61 -7.31
N ILE A 118 10.48 8.23 -7.97
CA ILE A 118 9.26 9.04 -8.01
C ILE A 118 8.72 9.24 -6.59
N LEU A 119 8.63 8.17 -5.79
CA LEU A 119 8.19 8.24 -4.41
C LEU A 119 9.08 9.14 -3.56
N LEU A 120 10.41 9.03 -3.68
CA LEU A 120 11.35 9.84 -2.91
C LEU A 120 11.29 11.33 -3.24
N ASN A 121 10.88 11.67 -4.47
CA ASN A 121 10.67 13.05 -4.89
C ASN A 121 9.26 13.58 -4.58
N ASP A 122 8.32 12.70 -4.20
CA ASP A 122 7.00 13.11 -3.75
C ASP A 122 7.05 13.75 -2.35
N SER A 123 6.11 14.67 -2.11
CA SER A 123 5.94 15.33 -0.81
C SER A 123 5.70 14.37 0.36
N ASN A 124 5.11 13.20 0.11
CA ASN A 124 4.85 12.16 1.12
C ASN A 124 5.98 11.13 1.23
N GLY A 125 6.92 11.09 0.28
CA GLY A 125 8.04 10.15 0.24
C GLY A 125 8.81 10.05 1.57
N PRO A 126 9.26 11.17 2.16
CA PRO A 126 9.94 11.16 3.45
C PRO A 126 9.09 10.57 4.59
N SER A 127 7.77 10.81 4.58
CA SER A 127 6.85 10.28 5.58
C SER A 127 6.67 8.76 5.43
N VAL A 128 6.57 8.26 4.20
CA VAL A 128 6.53 6.82 3.88
C VAL A 128 7.81 6.13 4.34
N LEU A 129 8.97 6.67 3.98
CA LEU A 129 10.27 6.16 4.42
C LEU A 129 10.40 6.16 5.96
N ASN A 130 10.02 7.26 6.60
CA ASN A 130 10.08 7.35 8.05
C ASN A 130 9.17 6.31 8.70
N ALA A 131 7.96 6.08 8.17
CA ALA A 131 7.06 5.05 8.67
C ALA A 131 7.68 3.64 8.54
N PHE A 132 8.30 3.32 7.40
CA PHE A 132 9.02 2.06 7.19
C PHE A 132 10.17 1.88 8.18
N LEU A 133 11.06 2.88 8.30
CA LEU A 133 12.25 2.82 9.15
C LEU A 133 11.93 2.84 10.65
N SER A 134 10.92 3.60 11.07
CA SER A 134 10.51 3.72 12.47
C SER A 134 9.58 2.61 12.94
N SER A 135 8.99 1.83 12.04
CA SER A 135 8.09 0.72 12.42
C SER A 135 8.79 -0.27 13.34
N LYS A 136 8.20 -0.52 14.51
CA LYS A 136 8.69 -1.54 15.46
C LYS A 136 8.41 -2.98 15.01
N TYR A 137 7.56 -3.16 14.00
CA TYR A 137 7.12 -4.46 13.51
C TYR A 137 7.93 -4.94 12.29
N ILE A 138 8.70 -4.04 11.66
CA ILE A 138 9.63 -4.38 10.59
C ILE A 138 11.00 -4.65 11.20
N GLU A 139 11.56 -5.82 10.88
CA GLU A 139 12.87 -6.23 11.37
C GLU A 139 14.01 -5.36 10.83
N GLN A 140 15.08 -5.21 11.62
CA GLN A 140 16.25 -4.41 11.20
C GLN A 140 16.92 -4.95 9.94
N ALA A 141 16.90 -6.27 9.72
CA ALA A 141 17.42 -6.88 8.51
C ALA A 141 16.65 -6.41 7.26
N CYS A 142 15.32 -6.35 7.34
CA CYS A 142 14.48 -5.82 6.27
C CYS A 142 14.76 -4.33 6.02
N LYS A 143 14.89 -3.53 7.08
CA LYS A 143 15.23 -2.10 6.97
C LYS A 143 16.59 -1.86 6.32
N ALA A 144 17.58 -2.70 6.62
CA ALA A 144 18.91 -2.61 6.03
C ALA A 144 18.90 -2.86 4.50
N SER A 145 17.91 -3.61 3.98
CA SER A 145 17.73 -3.83 2.54
C SER A 145 17.23 -2.61 1.77
N LEU A 146 16.82 -1.54 2.45
CA LEU A 146 16.42 -0.30 1.79
C LEU A 146 17.56 0.31 0.97
N VAL A 147 18.77 0.44 1.55
CA VAL A 147 19.90 1.07 0.85
C VAL A 147 20.29 0.30 -0.43
N PRO A 148 20.35 -1.04 -0.44
CA PRO A 148 20.47 -1.81 -1.68
C PRO A 148 19.35 -1.56 -2.70
N ALA A 149 18.10 -1.41 -2.26
CA ALA A 149 16.96 -1.17 -3.14
C ALA A 149 16.97 0.23 -3.79
N LEU A 150 17.77 1.16 -3.28
CA LEU A 150 17.95 2.51 -3.85
C LEU A 150 19.05 2.60 -4.92
N LYS A 151 19.76 1.52 -5.22
CA LYS A 151 20.90 1.48 -6.15
C LYS A 151 20.54 0.82 -7.47
#